data_AF-A0A840V526-F1
#
_entry.id   AF-A0A840V526-F1
#
_cell.length_a   1.000
_cell.length_b   1.000
_cell.length_c   1.000
_cell.angle_alpha   90.00
_cell.angle_beta   90.00
_cell.angle_gamma   90.00
#
_symmetry.space_group_name_H-M   'P 1'
#
loop_
_entity.id
_entity.type
_entity.pdbx_description
1 polymer ?
#
loop_
_entity_poly.entity_id
_entity_poly.type
_entity_poly.pdbx_seq_one_letter_code
_entity_poly.pdbx_strand_id
1 'polypeptide(L)'
;MSTTTLSRFEIPNRLVRNEETATDVYAQFVAEPFERGYGHTLGNSLRRVLLGSLEGAAITSVRIAGVQHEFSSLPGVVEDVTDIILNLKKVKFKHHNKEPRILNLKVEKEGVVTAGDIQEDNHYEVVNKDQVICHLDKKVKFDCEFEVRVGRGFSTGDENKRKDQPIGVIAIDSIFSPVTRVKYAVDATRVGQMTDFDKLVLDIWTDGRITPQDSLLQASAILRHHLDVFVNYDENAVSFEEAPAEASEENAALKKLLNMSVNEIELSVRAANCLNNANITTVGQLAMKTEAEMLKYRNFGKKSLNEIKDKLSELGLGLGMSLDPSLLTGPVGASPAPRLGVEDEAPVGLADLIAQNLDD
;
A
#
# COMPACT_ATOMS: atom_id res chain seq x y z
N MET A 1 -4.45 13.94 -29.00
CA MET A 1 -3.38 14.00 -27.99
C MET A 1 -2.50 12.78 -28.18
N SER A 2 -1.18 12.95 -28.19
CA SER A 2 -0.24 11.83 -28.28
C SER A 2 -0.14 11.17 -26.91
N THR A 3 -0.66 9.96 -26.76
CA THR A 3 -0.51 9.18 -25.52
C THR A 3 0.97 8.84 -25.34
N THR A 4 1.58 9.33 -24.26
CA THR A 4 2.96 9.01 -23.91
C THR A 4 2.93 7.71 -23.11
N THR A 5 3.61 6.67 -23.62
CA THR A 5 3.75 5.40 -22.91
C THR A 5 5.06 5.43 -22.15
N LEU A 6 5.01 5.30 -20.82
CA LEU A 6 6.19 5.29 -19.97
C LEU A 6 6.70 3.87 -19.76
N SER A 7 8.02 3.72 -19.69
CA SER A 7 8.67 2.46 -19.32
C SER A 7 8.23 2.01 -17.93
N ARG A 8 8.10 0.69 -17.77
CA ARG A 8 7.68 0.05 -16.52
C ARG A 8 8.63 0.41 -15.36
N PHE A 9 8.03 0.76 -14.22
CA PHE A 9 8.73 0.92 -12.95
C PHE A 9 8.60 -0.35 -12.13
N GLU A 10 9.65 -0.74 -11.40
CA GLU A 10 9.50 -1.76 -10.36
C GLU A 10 8.83 -1.15 -9.12
N ILE A 11 7.72 -1.78 -8.73
CA ILE A 11 6.87 -1.35 -7.62
C ILE A 11 6.77 -2.51 -6.63
N PRO A 12 6.88 -2.28 -5.30
CA PRO A 12 6.70 -3.33 -4.33
C PRO A 12 5.29 -3.93 -4.38
N ASN A 13 5.22 -5.26 -4.45
CA ASN A 13 3.94 -5.98 -4.45
C ASN A 13 3.30 -6.09 -3.05
N ARG A 14 4.08 -5.84 -1.99
CA ARG A 14 3.60 -5.93 -0.60
C ARG A 14 4.36 -5.00 0.34
N LEU A 15 3.66 -4.61 1.40
CA LEU A 15 4.25 -3.98 2.57
C LEU A 15 4.41 -5.04 3.66
N VAL A 16 5.63 -5.28 4.13
CA VAL A 16 5.91 -6.26 5.19
C VAL A 16 6.04 -5.52 6.52
N ARG A 17 5.23 -5.91 7.51
CA ARG A 17 5.37 -5.44 8.90
C ARG A 17 6.30 -6.39 9.65
N ASN A 18 7.26 -5.83 10.39
CA ASN A 18 8.12 -6.60 11.28
C ASN A 18 7.37 -6.91 12.58
N GLU A 19 6.74 -8.07 12.66
CA GLU A 19 5.95 -8.50 13.84
C GLU A 19 6.81 -8.75 15.08
N GLU A 20 8.10 -9.07 14.95
CA GLU A 20 8.99 -9.35 16.10
C GLU A 20 9.23 -8.12 16.97
N THR A 21 9.25 -6.94 16.34
CA THR A 21 9.52 -5.66 17.00
C THR A 21 8.27 -4.82 17.22
N ALA A 22 7.13 -5.27 16.69
CA ALA A 22 5.90 -4.50 16.72
C ALA A 22 5.28 -4.45 18.12
N THR A 23 4.82 -3.27 18.49
CA THR A 23 4.02 -2.99 19.69
C THR A 23 2.83 -2.12 19.30
N ASP A 24 1.95 -1.81 20.24
CA ASP A 24 0.79 -0.94 19.98
C ASP A 24 1.18 0.50 19.60
N VAL A 25 2.37 0.94 19.99
CA VAL A 25 2.88 2.31 19.79
C VAL A 25 4.08 2.38 18.85
N TYR A 26 4.59 1.25 18.36
CA TYR A 26 5.73 1.21 17.45
C TYR A 26 5.61 0.06 16.45
N ALA A 27 5.88 0.33 15.18
CA ALA A 27 6.05 -0.71 14.17
C ALA A 27 7.07 -0.30 13.11
N GLN A 28 7.77 -1.31 12.58
CA GLN A 28 8.63 -1.17 11.43
C GLN A 28 7.97 -1.80 10.20
N PHE A 29 7.99 -1.05 9.10
CA PHE A 29 7.46 -1.46 7.80
C PHE A 29 8.56 -1.49 6.76
N VAL A 30 8.53 -2.48 5.89
CA VAL A 30 9.51 -2.69 4.83
C VAL A 30 8.76 -2.83 3.50
N ALA A 31 9.18 -2.03 2.51
CA ALA A 31 8.67 -2.10 1.14
C ALA A 31 9.84 -2.17 0.15
N GLU A 32 9.83 -3.22 -0.67
CA GLU A 32 10.80 -3.49 -1.72
C GLU A 32 10.19 -4.37 -2.82
N PRO A 33 10.66 -4.29 -4.08
CA PRO A 33 11.68 -3.37 -4.59
C PRO A 33 11.10 -2.05 -5.11
N PHE A 34 11.79 -0.93 -4.88
CA PHE A 34 11.52 0.35 -5.53
C PHE A 34 12.59 0.68 -6.56
N GLU A 35 12.22 1.37 -7.64
CA GLU A 35 13.17 1.99 -8.53
C GLU A 35 14.13 2.94 -7.78
N ARG A 36 15.37 3.05 -8.24
CA ARG A 36 16.40 3.86 -7.59
C ARG A 36 15.94 5.31 -7.39
N GLY A 37 16.02 5.81 -6.16
CA GLY A 37 15.62 7.17 -5.77
C GLY A 37 14.17 7.29 -5.30
N TYR A 38 13.29 6.32 -5.62
CA TYR A 38 11.92 6.32 -5.11
C TYR A 38 11.85 6.01 -3.62
N GLY A 39 12.80 5.25 -3.07
CA GLY A 39 12.88 5.00 -1.63
C GLY A 39 12.97 6.31 -0.83
N HIS A 40 13.84 7.23 -1.25
CA HIS A 40 13.97 8.55 -0.62
C HIS A 40 12.74 9.44 -0.84
N THR A 41 12.18 9.43 -2.05
CA THR A 41 11.01 10.25 -2.41
C THR A 41 9.80 9.86 -1.56
N LEU A 42 9.49 8.57 -1.49
CA LEU A 42 8.37 8.05 -0.71
C LEU A 42 8.63 8.13 0.80
N GLY A 43 9.83 7.73 1.26
CA GLY A 43 10.20 7.80 2.67
C GLY A 43 10.11 9.21 3.25
N ASN A 44 10.65 10.21 2.54
CA ASN A 44 10.58 11.60 2.98
C ASN A 44 9.15 12.15 2.94
N SER A 45 8.39 11.84 1.88
CA SER A 45 7.01 12.30 1.73
C SER A 45 6.10 11.73 2.83
N LEU A 46 6.15 10.41 3.05
CA LEU A 46 5.40 9.75 4.12
C LEU A 46 5.78 10.30 5.50
N ARG A 47 7.07 10.50 5.77
CA ARG A 47 7.54 11.10 7.03
C ARG A 47 6.92 12.48 7.29
N ARG A 48 6.82 13.33 6.26
CA ARG A 48 6.23 14.67 6.39
C ARG A 48 4.73 14.60 6.69
N VAL A 49 4.00 13.74 5.99
CA VAL A 49 2.55 13.60 6.18
C VAL A 49 2.23 12.99 7.54
N LEU A 50 2.97 11.95 7.95
CA LEU A 50 2.82 11.30 9.26
C LEU A 50 2.99 12.28 10.43
N LEU A 51 4.00 13.16 10.37
CA LEU A 51 4.28 14.10 11.46
C LEU A 51 3.34 15.32 11.47
N GLY A 52 2.82 15.73 10.32
CA GLY A 52 2.12 17.03 10.18
C GLY A 52 0.63 16.97 9.89
N SER A 53 0.15 15.94 9.19
CA SER A 53 -1.18 15.98 8.55
C SER A 53 -2.22 15.08 9.20
N LEU A 54 -1.80 14.19 10.11
CA LEU A 54 -2.74 13.33 10.82
C LEU A 54 -3.56 14.12 11.84
N GLU A 55 -4.84 13.76 11.92
CA GLU A 55 -5.78 14.36 12.87
C GLU A 55 -5.60 13.73 14.25
N GLY A 56 -5.72 14.56 15.28
CA GLY A 56 -5.79 14.08 16.66
C GLY A 56 -6.45 15.11 17.56
N ALA A 57 -6.80 14.67 18.77
CA ALA A 57 -7.48 15.49 19.76
C ALA A 57 -6.51 16.01 20.83
N ALA A 58 -6.66 17.28 21.19
CA ALA A 58 -5.87 17.93 22.23
C ALA A 58 -6.68 19.03 22.95
N ILE A 59 -6.24 19.38 24.16
CA ILE A 59 -6.80 20.48 24.94
C ILE A 59 -6.36 21.81 24.33
N THR A 60 -7.33 22.70 24.11
CA THR A 60 -7.13 24.03 23.50
C THR A 60 -7.30 25.18 24.49
N SER A 61 -8.15 25.00 25.50
CA SER A 61 -8.34 25.98 26.55
C SER A 61 -8.70 25.33 27.87
N VAL A 62 -8.35 26.00 28.96
CA VAL A 62 -8.53 25.52 30.34
C VAL A 62 -9.11 26.64 31.18
N ARG A 63 -10.08 26.32 32.03
CA ARG A 63 -10.62 27.19 33.07
C ARG A 63 -10.50 26.44 34.40
N ILE A 64 -9.82 27.04 35.37
CA ILE A 64 -9.67 26.48 36.71
C ILE A 64 -10.40 27.37 37.70
N ALA A 65 -11.21 26.80 38.59
CA ALA A 65 -11.93 27.58 39.58
C ALA A 65 -10.96 28.33 40.51
N GLY A 66 -11.18 29.63 40.69
CA GLY A 66 -10.32 30.49 41.51
C GLY A 66 -9.06 31.03 40.81
N VAL A 67 -8.84 30.67 39.54
CA VAL A 67 -7.70 31.11 38.74
C VAL A 67 -8.15 32.12 37.68
N GLN A 68 -7.46 33.26 37.61
CA GLN A 68 -7.73 34.28 36.58
C GLN A 68 -6.74 34.21 35.41
N HIS A 69 -5.51 33.77 35.65
CA HIS A 69 -4.42 33.71 34.68
C HIS A 69 -3.42 32.59 35.04
N GLU A 70 -2.59 32.19 34.07
CA GLU A 70 -1.63 31.09 34.18
C GLU A 70 -0.52 31.25 35.22
N PHE A 71 -0.17 32.48 35.59
CA PHE A 71 0.90 32.78 36.56
C PHE A 71 0.45 32.77 38.04
N SER A 72 -0.71 32.18 38.33
CA SER A 72 -1.24 32.15 39.69
C SER A 72 -0.95 30.81 40.38
N SER A 73 -1.02 30.80 41.70
CA SER A 73 -0.98 29.59 42.52
C SER A 73 -2.36 29.31 43.09
N LEU A 74 -2.69 28.04 43.27
CA LEU A 74 -3.95 27.62 43.87
C LEU A 74 -3.74 27.17 45.32
N PRO A 75 -4.44 27.75 46.31
CA PRO A 75 -4.34 27.29 47.69
C PRO A 75 -4.70 25.82 47.82
N GLY A 76 -3.76 25.02 48.31
CA GLY A 76 -3.95 23.59 48.53
C GLY A 76 -3.60 22.68 47.35
N VAL A 77 -2.90 23.22 46.36
CA VAL A 77 -2.25 22.47 45.29
C VAL A 77 -0.76 22.69 45.40
N VAL A 78 0.03 21.63 45.22
CA VAL A 78 1.49 21.69 45.33
C VAL A 78 2.11 22.41 44.12
N GLU A 79 1.60 22.13 42.92
CA GLU A 79 2.02 22.75 41.66
C GLU A 79 1.40 24.13 41.43
N ASP A 80 2.11 24.96 40.65
CA ASP A 80 1.54 26.19 40.13
C ASP A 80 0.61 25.91 38.92
N VAL A 81 -0.15 26.92 38.50
CA VAL A 81 -1.09 26.76 37.38
C VAL A 81 -0.35 26.49 36.06
N THR A 82 0.90 26.94 35.91
CA THR A 82 1.68 26.73 34.70
C THR A 82 2.07 25.25 34.56
N ASP A 83 2.52 24.63 35.64
CA ASP A 83 2.83 23.20 35.73
C ASP A 83 1.58 22.35 35.49
N ILE A 84 0.43 22.74 36.05
CA ILE A 84 -0.86 22.09 35.76
C ILE A 84 -1.16 22.14 34.27
N ILE A 85 -1.00 23.31 33.63
CA ILE A 85 -1.22 23.46 32.18
C ILE A 85 -0.25 22.57 31.38
N LEU A 86 1.04 22.53 31.76
CA LEU A 86 2.04 21.69 31.10
C LEU A 86 1.71 20.20 31.24
N ASN A 87 1.15 19.78 32.37
CA ASN A 87 0.70 18.40 32.58
C ASN A 87 -0.58 18.09 31.81
N LEU A 88 -1.54 19.03 31.74
CA LEU A 88 -2.73 18.89 30.90
C LEU A 88 -2.37 18.75 29.41
N LYS A 89 -1.35 19.45 28.92
CA LYS A 89 -0.84 19.29 27.54
C LYS A 89 -0.35 17.88 27.22
N LYS A 90 0.04 17.08 28.24
CA LYS A 90 0.49 15.69 28.06
C LYS A 90 -0.66 14.69 28.02
N VAL A 91 -1.90 15.11 28.34
CA VAL A 91 -3.07 14.24 28.28
C VAL A 91 -3.45 13.96 26.83
N LYS A 92 -3.61 12.68 26.51
CA LYS A 92 -3.88 12.19 25.16
C LYS A 92 -5.32 11.72 25.07
N PHE A 93 -6.03 12.24 24.08
CA PHE A 93 -7.42 11.89 23.83
C PHE A 93 -7.54 11.11 22.52
N LYS A 94 -8.26 9.98 22.57
CA LYS A 94 -8.80 9.33 21.39
C LYS A 94 -10.17 9.94 21.10
N HIS A 95 -10.45 10.19 19.83
CA HIS A 95 -11.71 10.81 19.41
C HIS A 95 -12.56 9.86 18.56
N HIS A 96 -13.87 9.97 18.67
CA HIS A 96 -14.83 9.32 17.77
C HIS A 96 -15.55 10.32 16.85
N ASN A 97 -15.58 11.59 17.23
CA ASN A 97 -16.19 12.69 16.48
C ASN A 97 -15.26 13.91 16.47
N LYS A 98 -15.54 14.87 15.59
CA LYS A 98 -14.76 16.10 15.39
C LYS A 98 -15.31 17.32 16.11
N GLU A 99 -16.44 17.19 16.81
CA GLU A 99 -17.06 18.29 17.52
C GLU A 99 -16.26 18.71 18.75
N PRO A 100 -15.99 20.03 18.95
CA PRO A 100 -15.42 20.54 20.19
C PRO A 100 -16.29 20.20 21.39
N ARG A 101 -15.68 19.75 22.49
CA ARG A 101 -16.38 19.45 23.75
C ARG A 101 -15.64 20.01 24.95
N ILE A 102 -16.40 20.42 25.94
CA ILE A 102 -15.88 20.82 27.25
C ILE A 102 -15.97 19.60 28.16
N LEU A 103 -14.82 19.17 28.67
CA LEU A 103 -14.71 18.10 29.66
C LEU A 103 -14.41 18.69 31.03
N ASN A 104 -14.75 17.92 32.06
CA ASN A 104 -14.64 18.36 33.45
C ASN A 104 -13.74 17.41 34.25
N LEU A 105 -12.93 17.98 35.11
CA LEU A 105 -12.15 17.30 36.13
C LEU A 105 -12.54 17.89 37.49
N LYS A 106 -13.40 17.15 38.19
CA LYS A 106 -13.97 17.55 39.48
C LYS A 106 -13.62 16.51 40.54
N VAL A 107 -12.69 16.85 41.42
CA VAL A 107 -12.22 15.95 42.48
C VAL A 107 -12.20 16.68 43.82
N GLU A 108 -12.48 15.94 44.88
CA GLU A 108 -12.37 16.42 46.26
C GLU A 108 -11.68 15.33 47.09
N LYS A 109 -10.35 15.34 47.05
CA LYS A 109 -9.50 14.35 47.73
C LYS A 109 -8.19 14.98 48.17
N GLU A 110 -7.47 14.28 49.03
CA GLU A 110 -6.07 14.55 49.33
C GLU A 110 -5.22 13.57 48.51
N GLY A 111 -4.10 14.01 47.95
CA GLY A 111 -3.21 13.20 47.12
C GLY A 111 -3.24 13.52 45.62
N VAL A 112 -2.84 12.53 44.81
CA VAL A 112 -2.57 12.71 43.37
C VAL A 112 -3.86 12.81 42.56
N VAL A 113 -3.94 13.80 41.68
CA VAL A 113 -4.96 13.93 40.63
C VAL A 113 -4.36 13.49 39.31
N THR A 114 -5.02 12.55 38.65
CA THR A 114 -4.55 11.93 37.40
C THR A 114 -5.54 12.18 36.26
N ALA A 115 -5.12 11.94 35.02
CA ALA A 115 -5.99 12.01 33.86
C ALA A 115 -7.13 10.98 33.90
N GLY A 116 -6.98 9.90 34.67
CA GLY A 116 -8.05 8.94 34.93
C GLY A 116 -9.20 9.49 35.77
N ASP A 117 -9.02 10.61 36.46
CA ASP A 117 -10.09 11.30 37.20
C ASP A 117 -10.94 12.22 36.30
N ILE A 118 -10.58 12.37 35.01
CA ILE A 118 -11.34 13.16 34.05
C ILE A 118 -12.68 12.47 33.76
N GLN A 119 -13.76 13.26 33.74
CA GLN A 119 -15.07 12.76 33.34
C GLN A 119 -15.09 12.58 31.82
N GLU A 120 -14.86 11.34 31.37
CA GLU A 120 -14.93 10.95 29.96
C GLU A 120 -16.34 11.13 29.40
N ASP A 121 -16.42 11.41 28.10
CA ASP A 121 -17.66 11.47 27.33
C ASP A 121 -17.61 10.38 26.25
N ASN A 122 -18.75 10.06 25.62
CA ASN A 122 -18.81 9.08 24.53
C ASN A 122 -17.97 9.46 23.30
N HIS A 123 -17.56 10.73 23.18
CA HIS A 123 -16.81 11.24 22.04
C HIS A 123 -15.29 11.23 22.24
N TYR A 124 -14.83 11.34 23.49
CA TYR A 124 -13.43 11.52 23.84
C TYR A 124 -13.04 10.59 24.99
N GLU A 125 -12.07 9.73 24.73
CA GLU A 125 -11.53 8.76 25.68
C GLU A 125 -10.09 9.13 26.05
N VAL A 126 -9.74 9.06 27.35
CA VAL A 126 -8.38 9.33 27.81
C VAL A 126 -7.52 8.08 27.64
N VAL A 127 -6.44 8.21 26.89
CA VAL A 127 -5.53 7.08 26.60
C VAL A 127 -4.55 6.84 27.75
N ASN A 128 -3.91 7.89 28.25
CA ASN A 128 -2.91 7.82 29.33
C ASN A 128 -3.51 8.23 30.69
N LYS A 129 -4.36 7.35 31.25
CA LYS A 129 -5.09 7.60 32.51
C LYS A 129 -4.17 7.79 33.74
N ASP A 130 -2.94 7.29 33.65
CA ASP A 130 -1.89 7.41 34.66
C ASP A 130 -1.19 8.78 34.68
N GLN A 131 -1.42 9.63 33.67
CA GLN A 131 -0.81 10.95 33.59
C GLN A 131 -1.19 11.81 34.79
N VAL A 132 -0.20 12.17 35.60
CA VAL A 132 -0.37 13.07 36.75
C VAL A 132 -0.66 14.48 36.24
N ILE A 133 -1.67 15.12 36.83
CA ILE A 133 -2.06 16.51 36.57
C ILE A 133 -1.51 17.41 37.67
N CYS A 134 -1.82 17.10 38.94
CA CYS A 134 -1.35 17.82 40.12
C CYS A 134 -1.48 16.99 41.41
N HIS A 135 -0.94 17.51 42.51
CA HIS A 135 -1.04 16.94 43.85
C HIS A 135 -1.78 17.91 44.78
N LEU A 136 -2.75 17.39 45.52
CA LEU A 136 -3.51 18.13 46.53
C LEU A 136 -2.92 17.82 47.92
N ASP A 137 -2.43 18.86 48.61
CA ASP A 137 -1.73 18.74 49.91
C ASP A 137 -2.68 18.45 51.10
N LYS A 138 -3.96 18.76 50.92
CA LYS A 138 -5.08 18.55 51.87
C LYS A 138 -6.33 18.28 51.05
N LYS A 139 -7.40 17.87 51.74
CA LYS A 139 -8.72 17.71 51.13
C LYS A 139 -9.28 19.05 50.65
N VAL A 140 -9.04 19.36 49.38
CA VAL A 140 -9.52 20.57 48.69
C VAL A 140 -10.29 20.16 47.44
N LYS A 141 -11.32 20.94 47.11
CA LYS A 141 -12.06 20.77 45.86
C LYS A 141 -11.25 21.34 44.71
N PHE A 142 -10.86 20.50 43.76
CA PHE A 142 -10.27 20.90 42.49
C PHE A 142 -11.33 20.80 41.39
N ASP A 143 -11.61 21.93 40.74
CA ASP A 143 -12.64 22.06 39.72
C ASP A 143 -12.01 22.71 38.48
N CYS A 144 -11.82 21.92 37.44
CA CYS A 144 -11.19 22.31 36.19
C CYS A 144 -12.06 21.89 35.02
N GLU A 145 -12.34 22.86 34.13
CA GLU A 145 -13.03 22.63 32.87
C GLU A 145 -12.05 22.91 31.73
N PHE A 146 -12.05 22.08 30.69
CA PHE A 146 -11.17 22.29 29.55
C PHE A 146 -11.83 21.88 28.24
N GLU A 147 -11.49 22.59 27.17
CA GLU A 147 -12.04 22.34 25.85
C GLU A 147 -11.09 21.46 25.02
N VAL A 148 -11.58 20.29 24.62
CA VAL A 148 -10.90 19.38 23.70
C VAL A 148 -11.42 19.60 22.29
N ARG A 149 -10.48 19.70 21.34
CA ARG A 149 -10.77 19.87 19.91
C ARG A 149 -9.94 18.91 19.09
N VAL A 150 -10.46 18.60 17.90
CA VAL A 150 -9.73 17.87 16.86
C VAL A 150 -9.03 18.87 15.95
N GLY A 151 -7.75 18.64 15.71
CA GLY A 151 -6.91 19.48 14.85
C GLY A 151 -5.84 18.66 14.15
N ARG A 152 -4.89 19.35 13.51
CA ARG A 152 -3.74 18.74 12.84
C ARG A 152 -2.46 19.48 13.26
N GLY A 153 -1.36 18.74 13.35
CA GLY A 153 -0.06 19.31 13.68
C GLY A 153 -0.06 19.97 15.06
N PHE A 154 0.21 21.29 15.07
CA PHE A 154 0.38 22.09 16.27
C PHE A 154 -0.40 23.40 16.12
N SER A 155 -1.01 23.87 17.21
CA SER A 155 -1.60 25.20 17.27
C SER A 155 -1.18 25.90 18.55
N THR A 156 -0.84 27.19 18.41
CA THR A 156 -0.42 28.02 19.54
C THR A 156 -1.60 28.44 20.41
N GLY A 157 -1.31 28.84 21.66
CA GLY A 157 -2.32 29.41 22.55
C GLY A 157 -3.02 30.64 21.94
N ASP A 158 -2.30 31.45 21.14
CA ASP A 158 -2.88 32.61 20.47
C ASP A 158 -3.88 32.25 19.37
N GLU A 159 -3.59 31.22 18.56
CA GLU A 159 -4.52 30.70 17.55
C GLU A 159 -5.78 30.06 18.18
N ASN A 160 -5.66 29.57 19.41
CA ASN A 160 -6.76 28.99 20.17
C ASN A 160 -7.66 30.04 20.86
N LYS A 161 -7.25 31.31 20.91
CA LYS A 161 -8.07 32.40 21.50
C LYS A 161 -9.32 32.66 20.65
N ARG A 162 -10.46 32.82 21.30
CA ARG A 162 -11.70 33.33 20.67
C ARG A 162 -11.99 34.74 21.16
N LYS A 163 -12.57 35.57 20.29
CA LYS A 163 -12.88 36.98 20.58
C LYS A 163 -13.81 37.16 21.78
N ASP A 164 -14.69 36.19 22.03
CA ASP A 164 -15.71 36.24 23.08
C ASP A 164 -15.39 35.31 24.27
N GLN A 165 -14.11 35.01 24.52
CA GLN A 165 -13.72 34.18 25.67
C GLN A 165 -13.98 34.91 27.00
N PRO A 166 -14.69 34.30 27.95
CA PRO A 166 -14.88 34.90 29.26
C PRO A 166 -13.55 34.95 30.03
N ILE A 167 -13.46 35.88 30.98
CA ILE A 167 -12.31 36.00 31.87
C ILE A 167 -12.10 34.67 32.63
N GLY A 168 -10.83 34.29 32.82
CA GLY A 168 -10.42 33.05 33.48
C GLY A 168 -10.31 31.82 32.56
N VAL A 169 -10.58 31.97 31.25
CA VAL A 169 -10.20 30.96 30.25
C VAL A 169 -8.78 31.23 29.79
N ILE A 170 -7.93 30.23 29.95
CA ILE A 170 -6.53 30.25 29.51
C ILE A 170 -6.44 29.41 28.24
N ALA A 171 -6.14 30.04 27.12
CA ALA A 171 -5.86 29.34 25.87
C ALA A 171 -4.43 28.77 25.93
N ILE A 172 -4.28 27.51 25.57
CA ILE A 172 -3.01 26.79 25.68
C ILE A 172 -2.57 26.26 24.32
N ASP A 173 -1.27 26.03 24.14
CA ASP A 173 -0.79 25.34 22.94
C ASP A 173 -1.28 23.91 22.89
N SER A 174 -1.64 23.45 21.69
CA SER A 174 -2.24 22.15 21.44
C SER A 174 -1.40 21.33 20.47
N ILE A 175 -1.04 20.11 20.89
CA ILE A 175 -0.31 19.14 20.06
C ILE A 175 -1.32 18.09 19.58
N PHE A 176 -1.79 18.26 18.34
CA PHE A 176 -2.77 17.35 17.75
C PHE A 176 -2.11 16.12 17.14
N SER A 177 -0.84 16.20 16.73
CA SER A 177 -0.16 15.11 16.03
C SER A 177 -0.03 13.84 16.90
N PRO A 178 -0.64 12.70 16.50
CA PRO A 178 -0.58 11.45 17.26
C PRO A 178 0.71 10.64 17.00
N VAL A 179 1.54 11.08 16.05
CA VAL A 179 2.83 10.46 15.71
C VAL A 179 3.95 11.27 16.35
N THR A 180 4.76 10.62 17.18
CA THR A 180 5.83 11.29 17.94
C THR A 180 7.15 11.29 17.18
N ARG A 181 7.42 10.19 16.45
CA ARG A 181 8.66 10.00 15.73
C ARG A 181 8.45 9.15 14.50
N VAL A 182 9.15 9.52 13.43
CA VAL A 182 9.27 8.70 12.21
C VAL A 182 10.72 8.72 11.77
N LYS A 183 11.27 7.53 11.53
CA LYS A 183 12.60 7.34 10.94
C LYS A 183 12.40 6.50 9.68
N TYR A 184 13.12 6.86 8.62
CA TYR A 184 13.20 6.03 7.44
C TYR A 184 14.66 5.80 7.08
N ALA A 185 14.93 4.65 6.47
CA ALA A 185 16.20 4.29 5.87
C ALA A 185 15.94 3.71 4.49
N VAL A 186 16.90 3.89 3.59
CA VAL A 186 16.86 3.31 2.24
C VAL A 186 18.10 2.46 2.10
N ASP A 187 17.89 1.16 1.89
CA ASP A 187 18.95 0.18 1.67
C ASP A 187 18.90 -0.30 0.21
N ALA A 188 20.00 -0.86 -0.29
CA ALA A 188 20.02 -1.48 -1.61
C ALA A 188 19.39 -2.88 -1.57
N THR A 189 18.58 -3.21 -2.57
CA THR A 189 17.97 -4.55 -2.74
C THR A 189 18.24 -5.10 -4.13
N ARG A 190 18.23 -6.42 -4.25
CA ARG A 190 18.56 -7.14 -5.48
C ARG A 190 17.31 -7.76 -6.08
N VAL A 191 17.07 -7.48 -7.35
CA VAL A 191 16.02 -8.12 -8.15
C VAL A 191 16.68 -8.80 -9.35
N GLY A 192 16.65 -10.14 -9.37
CA GLY A 192 17.32 -10.93 -10.41
C GLY A 192 18.84 -10.72 -10.43
N GLN A 193 19.35 -10.11 -11.50
CA GLN A 193 20.78 -9.77 -11.63
C GLN A 193 21.12 -8.32 -11.25
N MET A 194 20.12 -7.44 -11.11
CA MET A 194 20.33 -6.02 -10.78
C MET A 194 20.29 -5.82 -9.25
N THR A 195 21.20 -5.00 -8.73
CA THR A 195 21.43 -4.82 -7.29
C THR A 195 21.20 -3.39 -6.81
N ASP A 196 20.71 -2.50 -7.66
CA ASP A 196 20.60 -1.06 -7.44
C ASP A 196 19.18 -0.56 -7.18
N PHE A 197 18.24 -1.47 -6.88
CA PHE A 197 16.91 -1.12 -6.42
C PHE A 197 16.93 -0.65 -4.97
N ASP A 198 15.95 0.18 -4.61
CA ASP A 198 15.78 0.71 -3.26
C ASP A 198 14.85 -0.19 -2.42
N LYS A 199 15.23 -0.41 -1.17
CA LYS A 199 14.40 -0.96 -0.10
C LYS A 199 14.12 0.13 0.90
N LEU A 200 12.84 0.47 1.09
CA LEU A 200 12.43 1.46 2.09
C LEU A 200 12.10 0.75 3.41
N VAL A 201 12.82 1.13 4.47
CA VAL A 201 12.51 0.73 5.84
C VAL A 201 11.96 1.95 6.58
N LEU A 202 10.76 1.82 7.14
CA LEU A 202 10.04 2.90 7.81
C LEU A 202 9.71 2.48 9.25
N ASP A 203 10.31 3.17 10.21
CA ASP A 203 10.04 3.03 11.63
C ASP A 203 9.09 4.14 12.10
N ILE A 204 7.94 3.77 12.68
CA ILE A 204 6.90 4.71 13.11
C ILE A 204 6.63 4.52 14.61
N TRP A 205 6.68 5.61 15.38
CA TRP A 205 6.27 5.66 16.78
C TRP A 205 5.05 6.56 16.95
N THR A 206 3.97 6.01 17.49
CA THR A 206 2.75 6.72 17.86
C THR A 206 2.66 6.89 19.37
N ASP A 207 1.65 7.62 19.83
CA ASP A 207 1.46 7.90 21.25
C ASP A 207 0.31 7.12 21.90
N GLY A 208 -0.27 6.17 21.16
CA GLY A 208 -1.41 5.34 21.56
C GLY A 208 -2.77 5.83 21.07
N ARG A 209 -2.89 7.07 20.56
CA ARG A 209 -4.16 7.58 19.99
C ARG A 209 -4.52 6.90 18.67
N ILE A 210 -3.51 6.48 17.92
CA ILE A 210 -3.62 5.76 16.63
C ILE A 210 -2.57 4.65 16.59
N THR A 211 -2.88 3.55 15.92
CA THR A 211 -1.89 2.48 15.68
C THR A 211 -0.89 2.91 14.60
N PRO A 212 0.37 2.42 14.62
CA PRO A 212 1.33 2.68 13.56
C PRO A 212 0.82 2.31 12.16
N GLN A 213 0.08 1.20 12.04
CA GLN A 213 -0.49 0.73 10.79
C GLN A 213 -1.56 1.69 10.25
N ASP A 214 -2.51 2.09 11.09
CA ASP A 214 -3.56 3.03 10.69
C ASP A 214 -2.97 4.40 10.34
N SER A 215 -1.93 4.83 11.06
CA SER A 215 -1.24 6.09 10.78
C SER A 215 -0.60 6.09 9.39
N LEU A 216 0.03 4.98 8.99
CA LEU A 216 0.64 4.82 7.67
C LEU A 216 -0.41 4.77 6.56
N LEU A 217 -1.52 4.08 6.80
CA LEU A 217 -2.64 4.01 5.86
C LEU A 217 -3.24 5.39 5.61
N GLN A 218 -3.55 6.12 6.69
CA GLN A 218 -4.08 7.49 6.60
C GLN A 218 -3.10 8.43 5.89
N ALA A 219 -1.81 8.38 6.24
CA ALA A 219 -0.80 9.21 5.59
C ALA A 219 -0.65 8.91 4.10
N SER A 220 -0.70 7.63 3.71
CA SER A 220 -0.64 7.21 2.31
C SER A 220 -1.87 7.68 1.53
N ALA A 221 -3.06 7.59 2.13
CA ALA A 221 -4.31 8.08 1.54
C ALA A 221 -4.29 9.60 1.34
N ILE A 222 -3.80 10.37 2.33
CA ILE A 222 -3.64 11.83 2.22
C ILE A 222 -2.69 12.18 1.07
N LEU A 223 -1.54 11.50 0.99
CA LEU A 223 -0.55 11.76 -0.06
C LEU A 223 -1.10 11.46 -1.46
N ARG A 224 -1.80 10.33 -1.62
CA ARG A 224 -2.46 9.97 -2.88
C ARG A 224 -3.49 11.04 -3.27
N HIS A 225 -4.33 11.48 -2.34
CA HIS A 225 -5.35 12.48 -2.62
C HIS A 225 -4.76 13.82 -3.09
N HIS A 226 -3.60 14.21 -2.57
CA HIS A 226 -2.88 15.39 -3.06
C HIS A 226 -2.30 15.21 -4.46
N LEU A 227 -2.00 13.99 -4.89
CA LEU A 227 -1.50 13.70 -6.23
C LEU A 227 -2.62 13.64 -7.28
N ASP A 228 -3.87 13.36 -6.89
CA ASP A 228 -5.03 13.28 -7.80
C ASP A 228 -5.20 14.56 -8.64
N VAL A 229 -4.90 15.74 -8.07
CA VAL A 229 -4.99 17.03 -8.79
C VAL A 229 -4.05 17.10 -9.99
N PHE A 230 -2.88 16.44 -9.91
CA PHE A 230 -1.89 16.40 -10.99
C PHE A 230 -2.23 15.32 -12.03
N VAL A 231 -2.80 14.21 -11.59
CA VAL A 231 -3.23 13.10 -12.47
C VAL A 231 -4.41 13.54 -13.34
N ASN A 232 -5.40 14.20 -12.74
CA ASN A 232 -6.63 14.61 -13.42
C ASN A 232 -6.45 15.85 -14.32
N TYR A 233 -5.23 16.37 -14.45
CA TYR A 233 -4.94 17.47 -15.39
C TYR A 233 -5.10 17.03 -16.85
N ASP A 234 -4.77 15.78 -17.16
CA ASP A 234 -5.00 15.16 -18.48
C ASP A 234 -5.08 13.63 -18.35
N GLU A 235 -6.30 13.12 -18.16
CA GLU A 235 -6.56 11.68 -17.95
C GLU A 235 -6.12 10.78 -19.12
N ASN A 236 -5.88 11.35 -20.31
CA ASN A 236 -5.58 10.60 -21.54
C ASN A 236 -4.11 10.70 -21.99
N ALA A 237 -3.25 11.41 -21.24
CA ALA A 237 -1.88 11.71 -21.67
C ALA A 237 -0.87 10.59 -21.38
N VAL A 238 -1.10 9.76 -20.36
CA VAL A 238 -0.07 8.85 -19.84
C VAL A 238 -0.65 7.44 -19.62
N SER A 239 -0.05 6.46 -20.27
CA SER A 239 -0.27 5.03 -20.02
C SER A 239 1.04 4.39 -19.58
N PHE A 240 0.97 3.42 -18.68
CA PHE A 240 2.14 2.62 -18.28
C PHE A 240 2.12 1.30 -19.05
N GLU A 241 3.29 0.82 -19.48
CA GLU A 241 3.39 -0.54 -20.00
C GLU A 241 3.09 -1.54 -18.88
N GLU A 242 2.01 -2.29 -19.03
CA GLU A 242 1.72 -3.42 -18.15
C GLU A 242 2.78 -4.51 -18.36
N ALA A 243 3.20 -5.15 -17.27
CA ALA A 243 4.10 -6.29 -17.34
C ALA A 243 3.55 -7.33 -18.34
N PRO A 244 4.40 -7.99 -19.16
CA PRO A 244 4.08 -9.34 -19.58
C PRO A 244 3.82 -10.11 -18.28
N ALA A 245 2.69 -10.80 -18.17
CA ALA A 245 2.27 -11.50 -16.97
C ALA A 245 3.19 -12.70 -16.65
N GLU A 246 4.45 -12.44 -16.34
CA GLU A 246 5.37 -13.43 -15.81
C GLU A 246 5.22 -13.44 -14.29
N ALA A 247 4.64 -14.52 -13.79
CA ALA A 247 4.50 -14.90 -12.37
C ALA A 247 3.27 -14.39 -11.59
N SER A 248 2.07 -14.41 -12.18
CA SER A 248 0.87 -14.69 -11.38
C SER A 248 0.83 -16.17 -11.00
N GLU A 249 0.40 -16.52 -9.78
CA GLU A 249 0.14 -17.91 -9.37
C GLU A 249 -0.81 -18.63 -10.34
N GLU A 250 -1.73 -17.90 -10.98
CA GLU A 250 -2.61 -18.41 -12.04
C GLU A 250 -1.83 -18.86 -13.28
N ASN A 251 -0.79 -18.13 -13.69
CA ASN A 251 0.04 -18.51 -14.84
C ASN A 251 0.95 -19.70 -14.53
N ALA A 252 1.35 -19.90 -13.27
CA ALA A 252 2.07 -21.10 -12.86
C ALA A 252 1.17 -22.34 -12.90
N ALA A 253 -0.08 -22.21 -12.44
CA ALA A 253 -1.08 -23.28 -12.53
C ALA A 253 -1.44 -23.61 -13.98
N LEU A 254 -1.67 -22.59 -14.81
CA LEU A 254 -1.94 -22.75 -16.23
C LEU A 254 -0.75 -23.36 -16.97
N LYS A 255 0.48 -22.91 -16.69
CA LYS A 255 1.71 -23.50 -17.26
C LYS A 255 1.89 -24.96 -16.85
N LYS A 256 1.56 -25.34 -15.61
CA LYS A 256 1.59 -26.74 -15.18
C LYS A 256 0.53 -27.58 -15.91
N LEU A 257 -0.67 -27.03 -16.08
CA LEU A 257 -1.78 -27.71 -16.75
C LEU A 257 -1.52 -27.90 -18.25
N LEU A 258 -1.00 -26.88 -18.94
CA LEU A 258 -0.67 -26.94 -20.37
C LEU A 258 0.49 -27.90 -20.68
N ASN A 259 1.43 -28.07 -19.75
CA ASN A 259 2.57 -28.98 -19.90
C ASN A 259 2.32 -30.39 -19.35
N MET A 260 1.12 -30.67 -18.85
CA MET A 260 0.69 -32.02 -18.45
C MET A 260 0.70 -32.96 -19.66
N SER A 261 1.02 -34.23 -19.44
CA SER A 261 0.99 -35.22 -20.52
C SER A 261 -0.45 -35.61 -20.86
N VAL A 262 -0.73 -35.82 -22.14
CA VAL A 262 -2.03 -36.33 -22.62
C VAL A 262 -2.36 -37.70 -22.02
N ASN A 263 -1.36 -38.49 -21.64
CA ASN A 263 -1.56 -39.81 -21.02
C ASN A 263 -2.05 -39.71 -19.56
N GLU A 264 -1.90 -38.55 -18.91
CA GLU A 264 -2.40 -38.30 -17.55
C GLU A 264 -3.88 -37.88 -17.54
N ILE A 265 -4.43 -37.52 -18.70
CA ILE A 265 -5.87 -37.31 -18.86
C ILE A 265 -6.52 -38.68 -19.05
N GLU A 266 -7.59 -38.94 -18.29
CA GLU A 266 -8.42 -40.16 -18.38
C GLU A 266 -9.21 -40.22 -19.70
N LEU A 267 -8.50 -40.46 -20.81
CA LEU A 267 -9.05 -40.66 -22.14
C LEU A 267 -9.20 -42.15 -22.44
N SER A 268 -10.14 -42.50 -23.32
CA SER A 268 -10.26 -43.85 -23.85
C SER A 268 -8.98 -44.30 -24.56
N VAL A 269 -8.72 -45.60 -24.52
CA VAL A 269 -7.58 -46.26 -25.20
C VAL A 269 -7.52 -45.88 -26.69
N ARG A 270 -8.66 -45.61 -27.32
CA ARG A 270 -8.73 -45.17 -28.72
C ARG A 270 -8.25 -43.73 -28.88
N ALA A 271 -8.72 -42.80 -28.05
CA ALA A 271 -8.32 -41.40 -28.11
C ALA A 271 -6.83 -41.22 -27.81
N ALA A 272 -6.31 -41.86 -26.77
CA ALA A 272 -4.89 -41.82 -26.41
C ALA A 272 -3.98 -42.35 -27.54
N ASN A 273 -4.33 -43.48 -28.17
CA ASN A 273 -3.57 -44.03 -29.28
C ASN A 273 -3.63 -43.14 -30.55
N CYS A 274 -4.75 -42.47 -30.79
CA CYS A 274 -4.84 -41.50 -31.90
C CYS A 274 -3.95 -40.27 -31.66
N LEU A 275 -3.90 -39.76 -30.42
CA LEU A 275 -3.09 -38.61 -30.05
C LEU A 275 -1.58 -38.91 -30.10
N ASN A 276 -1.17 -40.09 -29.61
CA ASN A 276 0.21 -40.55 -29.71
C ASN A 276 0.65 -40.73 -31.18
N ASN A 277 -0.22 -41.25 -32.06
CA ASN A 277 0.07 -41.34 -33.50
C ASN A 277 0.13 -39.98 -34.21
N ALA A 278 -0.53 -38.96 -33.65
CA ALA A 278 -0.51 -37.59 -34.15
C ALA A 278 0.67 -36.76 -33.60
N ASN A 279 1.56 -37.36 -32.81
CA ASN A 279 2.65 -36.70 -32.09
C ASN A 279 2.17 -35.58 -31.15
N ILE A 280 0.94 -35.66 -30.63
CA ILE A 280 0.39 -34.72 -29.65
C ILE A 280 0.64 -35.31 -28.27
N THR A 281 1.59 -34.73 -27.54
CA THR A 281 2.10 -35.31 -26.27
C THR A 281 1.67 -34.55 -25.04
N THR A 282 1.36 -33.25 -25.19
CA THR A 282 0.95 -32.36 -24.09
C THR A 282 -0.44 -31.79 -24.29
N VAL A 283 -1.10 -31.42 -23.18
CA VAL A 283 -2.44 -30.81 -23.19
C VAL A 283 -2.45 -29.48 -23.95
N GLY A 284 -1.39 -28.68 -23.83
CA GLY A 284 -1.26 -27.43 -24.56
C GLY A 284 -1.18 -27.62 -26.08
N GLN A 285 -0.47 -28.65 -26.55
CA GLN A 285 -0.46 -28.99 -27.99
C GLN A 285 -1.84 -29.43 -28.48
N LEU A 286 -2.61 -30.14 -27.64
CA LEU A 286 -3.97 -30.58 -27.95
C LEU A 286 -4.93 -29.39 -28.04
N ALA A 287 -4.85 -28.43 -27.11
CA ALA A 287 -5.71 -27.25 -27.08
C ALA A 287 -5.49 -26.32 -28.28
N MET A 288 -4.29 -26.29 -28.86
CA MET A 288 -3.98 -25.51 -30.07
C MET A 288 -4.56 -26.11 -31.36
N LYS A 289 -5.00 -27.39 -31.34
CA LYS A 289 -5.56 -28.04 -32.52
C LYS A 289 -7.03 -27.74 -32.69
N THR A 290 -7.41 -27.38 -33.92
CA THR A 290 -8.80 -27.14 -34.27
C THR A 290 -9.57 -28.46 -34.45
N GLU A 291 -10.89 -28.43 -34.23
CA GLU A 291 -11.75 -29.61 -34.44
C GLU A 291 -11.61 -30.19 -35.87
N ALA A 292 -11.44 -29.31 -36.86
CA ALA A 292 -11.26 -29.68 -38.26
C ALA A 292 -9.90 -30.37 -38.54
N GLU A 293 -8.85 -30.03 -37.81
CA GLU A 293 -7.56 -30.71 -37.88
C GLU A 293 -7.60 -32.08 -37.21
N MET A 294 -8.30 -32.17 -36.07
CA MET A 294 -8.43 -33.43 -35.32
C MET A 294 -9.12 -34.52 -36.15
N LEU A 295 -10.15 -34.15 -36.94
CA LEU A 295 -10.86 -35.07 -37.82
C LEU A 295 -10.04 -35.58 -39.03
N LYS A 296 -8.88 -34.99 -39.32
CA LYS A 296 -7.99 -35.45 -40.40
C LYS A 296 -7.11 -36.63 -39.98
N TYR A 297 -6.97 -36.87 -38.68
CA TYR A 297 -6.11 -37.95 -38.19
C TYR A 297 -6.74 -39.33 -38.45
N ARG A 298 -5.89 -40.28 -38.86
CA ARG A 298 -6.31 -41.64 -39.19
C ARG A 298 -6.96 -42.31 -37.98
N ASN A 299 -8.13 -42.91 -38.18
CA ASN A 299 -8.94 -43.58 -37.14
C ASN A 299 -9.50 -42.64 -36.06
N PHE A 300 -9.52 -41.32 -36.29
CA PHE A 300 -10.15 -40.36 -35.39
C PHE A 300 -11.64 -40.20 -35.73
N GLY A 301 -12.52 -40.41 -34.75
CA GLY A 301 -13.97 -40.43 -34.95
C GLY A 301 -14.72 -39.40 -34.08
N LYS A 302 -15.98 -39.10 -34.45
CA LYS A 302 -16.83 -38.14 -33.73
C LYS A 302 -16.98 -38.43 -32.22
N LYS A 303 -16.95 -39.71 -31.84
CA LYS A 303 -17.02 -40.13 -30.43
C LYS A 303 -15.77 -39.75 -29.62
N SER A 304 -14.58 -39.89 -30.21
CA SER A 304 -13.31 -39.49 -29.59
C SER A 304 -13.13 -37.97 -29.57
N LEU A 305 -13.67 -37.26 -30.57
CA LEU A 305 -13.68 -35.80 -30.59
C LEU A 305 -14.51 -35.22 -29.43
N ASN A 306 -15.71 -35.74 -29.20
CA ASN A 306 -16.56 -35.30 -28.09
C ASN A 306 -15.91 -35.61 -26.74
N GLU A 307 -15.31 -36.80 -26.59
CA GLU A 307 -14.60 -37.19 -25.37
C GLU A 307 -13.45 -36.23 -25.02
N ILE A 308 -12.67 -35.81 -26.03
CA ILE A 308 -11.60 -34.82 -25.85
C ILE A 308 -12.17 -33.44 -25.50
N LYS A 309 -13.27 -33.04 -26.13
CA LYS A 309 -13.91 -31.75 -25.86
C LYS A 309 -14.45 -31.67 -24.44
N ASP A 310 -15.09 -32.73 -23.98
CA ASP A 310 -15.62 -32.84 -22.62
C ASP A 310 -14.47 -32.77 -21.61
N LYS A 311 -13.39 -33.54 -21.82
CA LYS A 311 -12.22 -33.54 -20.93
C LYS A 311 -11.42 -32.24 -20.92
N LEU A 312 -11.28 -31.56 -22.05
CA LEU A 312 -10.68 -30.23 -22.10
C LEU A 312 -11.57 -29.21 -21.37
N SER A 313 -12.90 -29.32 -21.51
CA SER A 313 -13.84 -28.43 -20.82
C SER A 313 -13.83 -28.63 -19.29
N GLU A 314 -13.65 -29.86 -18.80
CA GLU A 314 -13.43 -30.16 -17.37
C GLU A 314 -12.17 -29.48 -16.83
N LEU A 315 -11.14 -29.32 -17.68
CA LEU A 315 -9.89 -28.63 -17.36
C LEU A 315 -9.93 -27.12 -17.63
N GLY A 316 -11.08 -26.57 -18.03
CA GLY A 316 -11.25 -25.15 -18.35
C GLY A 316 -10.62 -24.70 -19.68
N LEU A 317 -10.30 -25.65 -20.58
CA LEU A 317 -9.66 -25.41 -21.88
C LEU A 317 -10.61 -25.72 -23.04
N GLY A 318 -10.31 -25.17 -24.22
CA GLY A 318 -11.05 -25.39 -25.47
C GLY A 318 -10.14 -25.79 -26.63
N LEU A 319 -10.71 -26.41 -27.66
CA LEU A 319 -10.01 -26.73 -28.91
C LEU A 319 -9.88 -25.47 -29.79
N GLY A 320 -8.71 -25.25 -30.39
CA GLY A 320 -8.41 -24.11 -31.23
C GLY A 320 -8.08 -22.82 -30.45
N MET A 321 -7.64 -22.95 -29.19
CA MET A 321 -7.16 -21.81 -28.42
C MET A 321 -5.81 -21.33 -28.93
N SER A 322 -5.69 -20.01 -29.14
CA SER A 322 -4.40 -19.36 -29.36
C SER A 322 -3.69 -19.22 -28.02
N LEU A 323 -2.70 -20.08 -27.77
CA LEU A 323 -1.89 -20.05 -26.55
C LEU A 323 -0.54 -19.41 -26.82
N ASP A 324 -0.05 -18.62 -25.86
CA ASP A 324 1.27 -17.99 -25.96
C ASP A 324 2.40 -19.05 -25.95
N PRO A 325 3.33 -19.03 -26.91
CA PRO A 325 4.41 -20.02 -27.02
C PRO A 325 5.33 -20.10 -25.80
N SER A 326 5.39 -19.05 -24.98
CA SER A 326 6.20 -18.98 -23.75
C SER A 326 5.66 -19.83 -22.59
N LEU A 327 4.39 -20.28 -22.68
CA LEU A 327 3.73 -21.11 -21.67
C LEU A 327 3.93 -22.62 -21.91
N LEU A 328 4.47 -23.01 -23.06
CA LEU A 328 4.68 -24.40 -23.47
C LEU A 328 6.16 -24.79 -23.37
N THR A 329 6.47 -25.94 -22.76
CA THR A 329 7.82 -26.52 -22.78
C THR A 329 7.92 -27.58 -23.88
N GLY A 330 8.45 -27.20 -25.05
CA GLY A 330 8.76 -28.11 -26.15
C GLY A 330 8.90 -27.39 -27.50
N PRO A 331 9.58 -27.97 -28.50
CA PRO A 331 9.76 -27.35 -29.81
C PRO A 331 8.39 -27.18 -30.48
N VAL A 332 7.97 -25.93 -30.65
CA VAL A 332 6.79 -25.58 -31.46
C VAL A 332 7.14 -25.91 -32.90
N GLY A 333 6.53 -26.95 -33.45
CA GLY A 333 6.71 -27.32 -34.85
C GLY A 333 6.33 -26.14 -35.75
N ALA A 334 7.34 -25.55 -36.40
CA ALA A 334 7.14 -24.50 -37.37
C ALA A 334 6.24 -25.01 -38.51
N SER A 335 5.11 -24.35 -38.75
CA SER A 335 4.34 -24.54 -39.98
C SER A 335 5.22 -24.16 -41.18
N PRO A 336 5.29 -24.96 -42.24
CA PRO A 336 6.01 -24.57 -43.44
C PRO A 336 5.28 -23.41 -44.09
N ALA A 337 5.98 -22.29 -44.29
CA ALA A 337 5.47 -21.17 -45.06
C ALA A 337 5.12 -21.61 -46.49
N PRO A 338 4.05 -21.07 -47.10
CA PRO A 338 3.67 -21.40 -48.47
C PRO A 338 4.75 -20.89 -49.43
N ARG A 339 5.28 -21.78 -50.26
CA ARG A 339 6.13 -21.41 -51.41
C ARG A 339 5.25 -20.73 -52.47
N LEU A 340 5.39 -19.41 -52.63
CA LEU A 340 5.00 -18.71 -53.85
C LEU A 340 6.15 -18.81 -54.87
N GLY A 341 5.83 -19.15 -56.12
CA GLY A 341 6.76 -19.12 -57.27
C GLY A 341 7.23 -17.69 -57.59
N VAL A 342 8.46 -17.52 -58.12
CA VAL A 342 8.80 -17.28 -59.55
C VAL A 342 8.11 -15.99 -60.06
N GLU A 343 8.73 -14.89 -60.50
CA GLU A 343 10.05 -14.39 -60.93
C GLU A 343 10.13 -12.91 -60.40
N ASP A 344 11.28 -12.25 -60.22
CA ASP A 344 11.98 -11.51 -61.27
C ASP A 344 13.32 -10.95 -60.75
N GLU A 345 14.25 -10.83 -61.70
CA GLU A 345 15.63 -10.35 -61.56
C GLU A 345 15.77 -8.91 -61.05
N ALA A 346 16.78 -8.66 -60.20
CA ALA A 346 17.71 -7.52 -60.23
C ALA A 346 18.46 -7.38 -58.88
N PRO A 347 19.56 -6.61 -58.80
CA PRO A 347 20.67 -6.49 -59.74
C PRO A 347 22.01 -6.80 -59.05
N VAL A 348 23.03 -6.99 -59.89
CA VAL A 348 24.44 -7.19 -59.55
C VAL A 348 24.91 -6.22 -58.45
N GLY A 349 25.48 -6.77 -57.38
CA GLY A 349 25.96 -6.01 -56.24
C GLY A 349 27.20 -5.18 -56.58
N LEU A 350 27.31 -4.01 -55.96
CA LEU A 350 28.41 -3.04 -56.10
C LEU A 350 29.82 -3.66 -55.90
N ALA A 351 29.90 -4.82 -55.25
CA ALA A 351 31.15 -5.57 -55.05
C ALA A 351 31.68 -6.23 -56.33
N ASP A 352 30.81 -6.66 -57.24
CA ASP A 352 31.21 -7.34 -58.49
C ASP A 352 31.70 -6.36 -59.57
N LEU A 353 31.25 -5.10 -59.51
CA LEU A 353 31.72 -4.00 -60.39
C LEU A 353 33.12 -3.48 -60.04
N ILE A 354 33.56 -3.67 -58.79
CA ILE A 354 34.89 -3.24 -58.32
C ILE A 354 35.95 -4.29 -58.66
N ALA A 355 35.57 -5.58 -58.69
CA ALA A 355 36.49 -6.68 -59.01
C ALA A 355 36.84 -6.79 -60.51
N GLN A 356 36.05 -6.20 -61.41
CA GLN A 356 36.27 -6.27 -62.87
C GLN A 356 37.15 -5.15 -63.45
N ASN A 357 37.61 -4.17 -62.66
CA ASN A 357 38.40 -3.03 -63.15
C ASN A 357 39.78 -2.89 -62.49
N LEU A 358 40.33 -3.97 -61.92
CA LEU A 358 41.69 -3.96 -61.34
C LEU A 358 42.71 -4.86 -62.04
N ASP A 359 42.33 -5.56 -63.09
CA ASP A 359 43.25 -6.31 -63.96
C ASP A 359 43.07 -5.85 -65.42
N ASP A 360 43.54 -4.64 -65.72
CA ASP A 360 44.10 -4.21 -67.02
C ASP A 360 44.91 -2.90 -66.87
#